data_AF-A0A958NNW9-F1
#
_entry.id   AF-A0A958NNW9-F1
#
_cell.length_a   1.000
_cell.length_b   1.000
_cell.length_c   1.000
_cell.angle_alpha   90.00
_cell.angle_beta   90.00
_cell.angle_gamma   90.00
#
_symmetry.space_group_name_H-M   'P 1'
#
loop_
_entity.id
_entity.type
_entity.pdbx_description
1 polymer ?
#
loop_
_entity_poly.entity_id
_entity_poly.type
_entity_poly.pdbx_seq_one_letter_code
_entity_poly.pdbx_strand_id
1 'polypeptide(L)' 'RSGDTIYIFSDGYADQFGGENGKKMKTVNFKKLLLSVQGESMEKQRQLINEAFENWKGSLDQLDDVCIIGVRL' A
#
# COMPACT_ATOMS: atom_id res chain seq x y z
N ARG A 1 -18.54 -6.92 -9.91
CA ARG A 1 -18.27 -7.87 -11.02
C ARG A 1 -17.33 -8.94 -10.47
N SER A 2 -17.34 -10.15 -11.05
CA SER A 2 -16.41 -11.20 -10.62
C SER A 2 -14.97 -10.75 -10.93
N GLY A 3 -14.07 -10.88 -9.96
CA GLY A 3 -12.69 -10.40 -10.04
C GLY A 3 -12.45 -8.99 -9.51
N ASP A 4 -13.50 -8.24 -9.11
CA ASP A 4 -13.31 -6.93 -8.48
C ASP A 4 -12.65 -7.12 -7.10
N THR A 5 -11.71 -6.23 -6.78
CA THR A 5 -11.03 -6.21 -5.47
C THR A 5 -11.37 -4.91 -4.74
N ILE A 6 -11.86 -5.04 -3.51
CA ILE A 6 -12.22 -3.94 -2.62
C ILE A 6 -11.12 -3.81 -1.56
N TYR A 7 -10.65 -2.58 -1.34
CA TYR A 7 -9.66 -2.25 -0.32
C TYR A 7 -10.22 -1.27 0.70
N ILE A 8 -10.02 -1.57 1.97
CA ILE A 8 -10.29 -0.70 3.12
C ILE A 8 -8.96 -0.48 3.83
N PHE A 9 -8.62 0.76 4.16
CA PHE A 9 -7.32 1.08 4.73
C PHE A 9 -7.35 2.32 5.63
N SER A 10 -6.46 2.37 6.62
CA SER A 10 -6.14 3.58 7.39
C SER A 10 -5.25 4.53 6.58
N ASP A 11 -5.16 5.78 7.01
CA ASP A 11 -4.32 6.82 6.41
C ASP A 11 -2.82 6.60 6.66
N GLY A 12 -2.42 5.86 7.69
CA GLY A 12 -1.01 5.60 8.03
C GLY A 12 -0.12 5.21 6.85
N TYR A 13 -0.61 4.39 5.91
CA TYR A 13 0.16 4.03 4.70
C TYR A 13 0.43 5.24 3.81
N ALA A 14 -0.60 6.07 3.58
CA ALA A 14 -0.50 7.27 2.78
C ALA A 14 0.31 8.37 3.48
N ASP A 15 0.39 8.30 4.81
CA ASP A 15 1.03 9.29 5.67
C ASP A 15 2.52 9.04 5.90
N GLN A 16 2.99 7.83 5.60
CA GLN A 16 4.39 7.46 5.69
C GLN A 16 5.32 8.32 4.83
N PHE A 17 6.38 8.85 5.45
CA PHE A 17 7.50 9.49 4.77
C PHE A 17 8.51 8.46 4.26
N GLY A 18 9.11 8.72 3.10
CA GLY A 18 9.96 7.75 2.42
C GLY A 18 10.49 8.17 1.07
N GLY A 19 11.12 7.22 0.38
CA GLY A 19 11.78 7.41 -0.90
C GLY A 19 13.02 8.31 -0.81
N GLU A 20 13.70 8.51 -1.95
CA GLU A 20 15.00 9.20 -2.02
C GLU A 20 14.99 10.63 -1.44
N ASN A 21 13.83 11.28 -1.43
CA ASN A 21 13.67 12.67 -0.99
C ASN A 21 12.89 12.81 0.32
N GLY A 22 12.63 11.70 1.05
CA GLY A 22 11.85 11.74 2.30
C GLY A 22 10.46 12.36 2.13
N LYS A 23 9.76 12.02 1.04
CA LYS A 23 8.42 12.54 0.74
C LYS A 23 7.34 11.63 1.33
N LYS A 24 6.19 12.22 1.64
CA LYS A 24 4.98 11.48 2.02
C LYS A 24 4.48 10.63 0.85
N MET A 25 4.08 9.38 1.12
CA MET A 25 3.55 8.44 0.12
C MET A 25 2.36 9.04 -0.63
N LYS A 26 1.43 9.65 0.10
CA LYS A 26 0.15 10.19 -0.36
C LYS A 26 -0.78 9.11 -0.92
N THR A 27 -2.08 9.31 -0.72
CA THR A 27 -3.13 8.38 -1.16
C THR A 27 -3.12 8.12 -2.67
N VAL A 28 -2.69 9.10 -3.47
CA VAL A 28 -2.63 8.95 -4.95
C VAL A 28 -1.62 7.87 -5.35
N ASN A 29 -0.44 7.82 -4.74
CA ASN A 29 0.56 6.80 -5.09
C ASN A 29 0.19 5.43 -4.53
N PHE A 30 -0.39 5.39 -3.31
CA PHE A 30 -0.91 4.15 -2.77
C PHE A 30 -2.01 3.55 -3.67
N LYS A 31 -2.96 4.36 -4.16
CA LYS A 31 -3.97 3.90 -5.13
C LYS A 31 -3.36 3.38 -6.43
N LYS A 32 -2.29 4.01 -6.94
CA LYS A 32 -1.57 3.51 -8.12
C LYS A 32 -0.93 2.15 -7.86
N LEU A 33 -0.36 1.93 -6.67
CA LEU A 33 0.19 0.64 -6.27
C LEU A 33 -0.91 -0.44 -6.21
N LEU A 34 -2.06 -0.15 -5.61
CA LEU A 34 -3.18 -1.10 -5.55
C LEU A 34 -3.66 -1.52 -6.96
N LEU A 35 -3.70 -0.57 -7.89
CA LEU A 35 -4.02 -0.84 -9.29
C LEU A 35 -2.94 -1.67 -9.99
N SER A 36 -1.66 -1.40 -9.74
CA SER A 36 -0.57 -2.14 -10.39
C SER A 36 -0.50 -3.61 -9.96
N VAL A 37 -0.95 -3.94 -8.74
CA VAL A 37 -0.93 -5.32 -8.24
C VAL A 37 -2.23 -6.08 -8.52
N GLN A 38 -3.27 -5.43 -9.09
CA GLN A 38 -4.64 -5.98 -9.20
C GLN A 38 -4.71 -7.37 -9.86
N GLY A 39 -3.83 -7.68 -10.82
CA GLY A 39 -3.81 -8.97 -11.51
C GLY A 39 -3.29 -10.15 -10.68
N GLU A 40 -2.64 -9.87 -9.55
CA GLU A 40 -2.00 -10.87 -8.71
C GLU A 40 -3.00 -11.59 -7.77
N SER A 41 -2.59 -12.72 -7.20
CA SER A 41 -3.35 -13.39 -6.13
C SER A 41 -3.42 -12.49 -4.89
N MET A 42 -4.46 -12.63 -4.05
CA MET A 42 -4.61 -11.78 -2.85
C MET A 42 -3.40 -11.89 -1.90
N GLU A 43 -2.83 -13.08 -1.77
CA GLU A 43 -1.61 -13.28 -0.96
C GLU A 43 -0.41 -12.55 -1.58
N LYS A 44 -0.26 -12.61 -2.91
CA LYS A 44 0.82 -11.90 -3.60
C LYS A 44 0.64 -10.38 -3.55
N GLN A 45 -0.61 -9.88 -3.62
CA GLN A 45 -0.92 -8.47 -3.42
C GLN A 45 -0.51 -8.01 -2.01
N ARG A 46 -0.86 -8.77 -0.98
CA ARG A 46 -0.46 -8.50 0.41
C ARG A 46 1.06 -8.39 0.52
N GLN A 47 1.79 -9.35 -0.04
CA GLN A 47 3.26 -9.33 -0.06
C GLN A 47 3.81 -8.09 -0.77
N LEU A 48 3.36 -7.82 -2.00
CA LEU A 48 3.86 -6.70 -2.82
C LEU A 48 3.56 -5.33 -2.19
N ILE A 49 2.39 -5.18 -1.56
CA ILE A 49 2.01 -3.96 -0.85
C ILE A 49 2.92 -3.77 0.38
N ASN A 50 3.18 -4.83 1.14
CA ASN A 50 4.07 -4.76 2.30
C ASN A 50 5.52 -4.45 1.88
N GLU A 51 6.03 -5.10 0.84
CA GLU A 51 7.36 -4.83 0.29
C GLU A 51 7.48 -3.38 -0.21
N ALA A 52 6.47 -2.87 -0.92
CA ALA A 52 6.46 -1.48 -1.38
C ALA A 52 6.45 -0.49 -0.20
N PHE A 53 5.76 -0.81 0.90
CA PHE A 53 5.76 0.01 2.11
C PHE A 53 7.14 0.06 2.76
N GLU A 54 7.75 -1.10 3.02
CA GLU A 54 9.07 -1.18 3.65
C GLU A 54 10.14 -0.52 2.78
N ASN A 55 10.09 -0.73 1.46
CA ASN A 55 11.01 -0.08 0.52
C ASN A 55 10.80 1.44 0.49
N TRP A 56 9.56 1.92 0.57
CA TRP A 56 9.28 3.35 0.62
C TRP A 56 9.79 3.96 1.92
N LYS A 57 9.38 3.41 3.06
CA LYS A 57 9.82 3.85 4.40
C LYS A 57 11.35 3.85 4.50
N GLY A 58 12.00 2.82 3.98
CA GLY A 58 13.44 2.66 4.06
C GLY A 58 13.88 2.61 5.52
N SER A 59 14.84 3.45 5.88
CA SER A 59 15.34 3.59 7.25
C SER A 59 14.60 4.65 8.08
N LEU A 60 13.55 5.28 7.55
CA LEU A 60 12.76 6.25 8.30
C LEU A 60 11.80 5.53 9.25
N ASP A 61 11.47 6.19 10.36
CA ASP A 61 10.52 5.65 11.31
C ASP A 61 9.10 5.60 10.72
N GLN A 62 8.33 4.62 11.19
CA GLN A 62 6.91 4.56 10.88
C GLN A 62 6.17 5.67 11.65
N LEU A 63 5.35 6.45 10.94
CA LEU A 63 4.69 7.62 11.53
C LEU A 63 3.44 7.27 12.34
N ASP A 64 2.66 6.29 11.86
CA ASP A 64 1.34 5.95 12.38
C ASP A 64 1.01 4.48 12.14
N ASP A 65 -0.09 3.99 12.72
CA ASP A 65 -0.57 2.64 12.54
C ASP A 65 -1.08 2.39 11.11
N VAL A 66 -0.62 1.30 10.49
CA VAL A 66 -0.98 0.92 9.12
C VAL A 66 -1.89 -0.31 9.13
N CYS A 67 -3.10 -0.15 8.61
CA CYS A 67 -4.04 -1.26 8.42
C CYS A 67 -4.58 -1.24 6.98
N ILE A 68 -4.53 -2.39 6.30
CA ILE A 68 -5.07 -2.59 4.95
C ILE A 68 -5.79 -3.93 4.92
N ILE A 69 -7.03 -3.92 4.46
CA ILE A 69 -7.88 -5.10 4.25
C ILE A 69 -8.26 -5.13 2.78
N GLY A 70 -7.95 -6.23 2.10
CA GLY A 70 -8.32 -6.48 0.70
C GLY A 70 -9.26 -7.67 0.57
N VAL A 71 -10.35 -7.53 -0.18
CA VAL A 71 -11.32 -8.60 -0.45
C VAL A 71 -11.59 -8.68 -1.95
N ARG A 72 -11.54 -9.88 -2.54
CA ARG A 72 -11.88 -10.13 -3.95
C ARG A 72 -13.20 -10.87 -4.06
N LEU A 73 -14.07 -10.41 -4.96
CA LEU A 73 -15.42 -10.92 -5.21
C LEU A 73 -15.48 -11.90 -6.40
#